data_AF-A0A821H218-F1
#
_entry.id   AF-A0A821H218-F1
#
_cell.length_a   1.000
_cell.length_b   1.000
_cell.length_c   1.000
_cell.angle_alpha   90.00
_cell.angle_beta   90.00
_cell.angle_gamma   90.00
#
_symmetry.space_group_name_H-M   'P 1'
#
loop_
_entity.id
_entity.type
_entity.pdbx_description
1 polymer ?
#
loop_
_entity_poly.entity_id
_entity_poly.type
_entity_poly.pdbx_seq_one_letter_code
_entity_poly.pdbx_strand_id
1 'polypeptide(L)'
;MDKNHLRGIILKLQDYLSDNDRQRLHFFLGDSVPRQIRDDQTLSGTLKLMESLLDQDKINESDVTFLINAFDAIQCIDGVKLLNEHMKWMQSNPMHKSTQNLSPIVPSFIDQVIMDQEDKNSTQTCIIFIKAGQKFGGTSGDYFDDSFLPDFTCHHLSGITTYRNDDRMESYEFSYSSDDDNHNPIESQTHDNQNAIIKTQFEFDNDEKIERVEGQLINENIVFPNGTNITTSRITGLQFFSTKGRASPSYNGRLGETFTENFDGYTVGFVTGRSNHYINQLQFFWYRTENKC
;
A
#
# COMPACT_ATOMS: atom_id res chain seq x y z
N MET A 1 -6.91 5.13 8.22
CA MET A 1 -6.85 6.60 8.09
C MET A 1 -7.53 6.97 6.78
N ASP A 2 -8.59 7.78 6.80
CA ASP A 2 -9.35 8.12 5.59
C ASP A 2 -8.47 8.93 4.63
N LYS A 3 -8.06 8.28 3.53
CA LYS A 3 -7.22 8.89 2.48
C LYS A 3 -7.90 10.11 1.86
N ASN A 4 -9.24 10.16 1.84
CA ASN A 4 -9.98 11.30 1.31
C ASN A 4 -9.93 12.51 2.25
N HIS A 5 -9.87 12.28 3.56
CA HIS A 5 -9.69 13.34 4.54
C HIS A 5 -8.27 13.93 4.51
N LEU A 6 -7.25 13.07 4.45
CA LEU A 6 -5.85 13.49 4.28
C LEU A 6 -5.66 14.25 2.95
N ARG A 7 -6.20 13.72 1.86
CA ARG A 7 -6.19 14.37 0.54
C ARG A 7 -6.95 15.69 0.55
N GLY A 8 -8.06 15.78 1.28
CA GLY A 8 -8.83 17.01 1.45
C GLY A 8 -8.07 18.10 2.19
N ILE A 9 -7.30 17.73 3.23
CA ILE A 9 -6.41 18.65 3.96
C ILE A 9 -5.26 19.10 3.05
N ILE A 10 -4.64 18.17 2.31
CA ILE A 10 -3.57 18.45 1.35
C ILE A 10 -4.04 19.40 0.23
N LEU A 11 -5.21 19.17 -0.35
CA LEU A 11 -5.76 20.02 -1.41
C LEU A 11 -6.07 21.43 -0.90
N LYS A 12 -6.62 21.54 0.32
CA LYS A 12 -6.80 22.85 0.99
C LYS A 12 -5.47 23.57 1.23
N LEU A 13 -4.40 22.83 1.51
CA LEU A 13 -3.07 23.41 1.68
C LEU A 13 -2.46 23.88 0.34
N GLN A 14 -2.64 23.13 -0.75
CA GLN A 14 -2.05 23.45 -2.06
C GLN A 14 -2.44 24.83 -2.61
N ASP A 15 -3.68 25.28 -2.39
CA ASP A 15 -4.19 26.55 -2.92
C ASP A 15 -3.57 27.80 -2.27
N TYR A 16 -2.92 27.65 -1.11
CA TYR A 16 -2.35 28.77 -0.34
C TYR A 16 -0.83 28.75 -0.21
N LEU A 17 -0.17 27.77 -0.84
CA LEU A 17 1.27 27.62 -0.84
C LEU A 17 1.90 28.37 -2.02
N SER A 18 3.12 28.88 -1.82
CA SER A 18 3.95 29.34 -2.94
C SER A 18 4.26 28.15 -3.87
N ASP A 19 4.54 28.39 -5.15
CA ASP A 19 4.83 27.30 -6.10
C ASP A 19 5.99 26.41 -5.62
N ASN A 20 6.95 27.00 -4.90
CA ASN A 20 8.09 26.31 -4.31
C ASN A 20 7.68 25.41 -3.12
N ASP A 21 6.74 25.87 -2.29
CA ASP A 21 6.25 25.08 -1.16
C ASP A 21 5.21 24.03 -1.56
N ARG A 22 4.46 24.26 -2.65
CA ARG A 22 3.64 23.21 -3.29
C ARG A 22 4.52 22.06 -3.76
N GLN A 23 5.64 22.34 -4.40
CA GLN A 23 6.60 21.31 -4.84
C GLN A 23 7.19 20.51 -3.67
N ARG A 24 7.40 21.15 -2.51
CA ARG A 24 7.85 20.46 -1.28
C ARG A 24 6.78 19.60 -0.63
N LEU A 25 5.52 20.04 -0.64
CA LEU A 25 4.39 19.23 -0.19
C LEU A 25 4.16 18.02 -1.13
N HIS A 26 4.34 18.23 -2.44
CA HIS A 26 4.31 17.16 -3.45
C HIS A 26 5.42 16.13 -3.27
N PHE A 27 6.63 16.54 -2.85
CA PHE A 27 7.72 15.62 -2.49
C PHE A 27 7.34 14.67 -1.33
N PHE A 28 6.51 15.13 -0.40
CA PHE A 28 6.00 14.31 0.71
C PHE A 28 4.88 13.33 0.29
N LEU A 29 4.34 13.46 -0.92
CA LEU A 29 3.11 12.78 -1.38
C LEU A 29 3.27 11.91 -2.63
N GLY A 30 4.43 11.89 -3.28
CA GLY A 30 4.76 10.96 -4.37
C GLY A 30 4.52 11.45 -5.81
N ASP A 31 4.74 10.56 -6.78
CA ASP A 31 5.74 10.68 -7.87
C ASP A 31 5.43 11.44 -9.17
N SER A 32 4.69 12.55 -9.16
CA SER A 32 4.36 13.24 -10.44
C SER A 32 5.18 14.49 -10.82
N VAL A 33 6.42 14.69 -10.33
CA VAL A 33 7.21 15.89 -10.70
C VAL A 33 8.68 15.57 -11.10
N PRO A 34 9.17 16.04 -12.27
CA PRO A 34 10.55 15.82 -12.72
C PRO A 34 11.65 16.38 -11.80
N ARG A 35 12.77 15.64 -11.74
CA ARG A 35 13.92 15.73 -10.81
C ARG A 35 14.85 16.95 -10.97
N GLN A 36 14.35 18.17 -11.00
CA GLN A 36 15.22 19.35 -10.92
C GLN A 36 14.63 20.40 -9.98
N ILE A 37 14.95 20.31 -8.67
CA ILE A 37 15.26 21.43 -7.77
C ILE A 37 15.86 20.87 -6.45
N ARG A 38 17.01 21.45 -6.12
CA ARG A 38 17.92 21.36 -4.95
C ARG A 38 17.28 21.91 -3.65
N ASP A 39 17.81 21.86 -2.41
CA ASP A 39 19.13 21.50 -1.83
C ASP A 39 19.01 21.13 -0.32
N ASP A 40 17.81 20.90 0.24
CA ASP A 40 17.67 20.38 1.63
C ASP A 40 16.41 19.53 1.78
N GLN A 41 16.60 18.21 1.67
CA GLN A 41 15.56 17.17 1.76
C GLN A 41 15.46 16.57 3.17
N THR A 42 16.02 17.23 4.18
CA THR A 42 16.06 16.70 5.53
C THR A 42 14.74 16.91 6.26
N LEU A 43 14.47 16.07 7.27
CA LEU A 43 13.36 16.24 8.23
C LEU A 43 13.26 17.67 8.78
N SER A 44 14.39 18.36 8.93
CA SER A 44 14.48 19.77 9.35
C SER A 44 13.76 20.72 8.38
N GLY A 45 13.86 20.48 7.07
CA GLY A 45 13.14 21.26 6.06
C GLY A 45 11.62 21.09 6.15
N THR A 46 11.15 19.86 6.41
CA THR A 46 9.74 19.55 6.61
C THR A 46 9.19 20.18 7.89
N LEU A 47 9.93 20.10 8.99
CA LEU A 47 9.51 20.68 10.27
C LEU A 47 9.37 22.20 10.18
N LYS A 48 10.29 22.89 9.48
CA LYS A 48 10.19 24.34 9.23
C LYS A 48 9.00 24.74 8.37
N LEU A 49 8.62 23.91 7.39
CA LEU A 49 7.42 24.13 6.58
C LEU A 49 6.15 23.99 7.44
N MET A 50 6.13 22.98 8.32
CA MET A 50 5.03 22.80 9.26
C MET A 50 4.92 23.98 10.24
N GLU A 51 6.03 24.43 10.82
CA GLU A 51 6.07 25.64 11.67
C GLU A 51 5.47 26.86 10.95
N SER A 52 5.86 27.11 9.69
CA SER A 52 5.35 28.23 8.89
C SER A 52 3.84 28.16 8.62
N LEU A 53 3.28 26.96 8.49
CA LEU A 53 1.83 26.76 8.29
C LEU A 53 1.03 26.94 9.57
N LEU A 54 1.61 26.55 10.69
CA LEU A 54 1.06 26.71 12.03
C LEU A 54 1.05 28.19 12.45
N ASP A 55 2.10 28.95 12.12
CA ASP A 55 2.21 30.40 12.39
C ASP A 55 1.20 31.25 11.59
N GLN A 56 0.55 30.68 10.57
CA GLN A 56 -0.42 31.38 9.72
C GLN A 56 -1.89 31.15 10.11
N ASP A 57 -2.18 30.43 11.21
CA ASP A 57 -3.54 30.09 11.68
C ASP A 57 -4.44 29.38 10.64
N LYS A 58 -3.83 28.67 9.68
CA LYS A 58 -4.56 28.00 8.58
C LYS A 58 -4.94 26.55 8.85
N ILE A 59 -4.43 25.99 9.95
CA ILE A 59 -4.63 24.61 10.37
C ILE A 59 -5.40 24.65 11.70
N ASN A 60 -6.56 23.99 11.78
CA ASN A 60 -7.37 23.99 13.00
C ASN A 60 -6.96 22.83 13.94
N GLU A 61 -7.55 22.79 15.15
CA GLU A 61 -7.27 21.77 16.17
C GLU A 61 -7.48 20.33 15.66
N SER A 62 -8.49 20.10 14.82
CA SER A 62 -8.76 18.78 14.24
C SER A 62 -7.66 18.36 13.27
N ASP A 63 -7.19 19.30 12.43
CA ASP A 63 -6.13 19.04 11.47
C ASP A 63 -4.78 18.75 12.17
N VAL A 64 -4.46 19.49 13.25
CA VAL A 64 -3.26 19.24 14.06
C VAL A 64 -3.33 17.87 14.76
N THR A 65 -4.49 17.50 15.30
CA THR A 65 -4.70 16.18 15.94
C THR A 65 -4.48 15.04 14.93
N PHE A 66 -5.01 15.20 13.72
CA PHE A 66 -4.86 14.24 12.65
C PHE A 66 -3.39 14.08 12.22
N LEU A 67 -2.66 15.19 12.09
CA LEU A 67 -1.24 15.17 11.79
C LEU A 67 -0.45 14.48 12.92
N ILE A 68 -0.73 14.75 14.19
CA ILE A 68 -0.07 14.06 15.32
C ILE A 68 -0.19 12.54 15.18
N ASN A 69 -1.40 12.04 14.93
CA ASN A 69 -1.64 10.61 14.78
C ASN A 69 -0.93 10.01 13.56
N ALA A 70 -0.84 10.76 12.46
CA ALA A 70 -0.12 10.34 11.26
C ALA A 70 1.39 10.25 11.49
N PHE A 71 1.97 11.26 12.16
CA PHE A 71 3.38 11.32 12.50
C PHE A 71 3.76 10.28 13.58
N ASP A 72 2.86 9.98 14.50
CA ASP A 72 3.03 8.93 15.51
C ASP A 72 3.03 7.53 14.89
N ALA A 73 2.13 7.27 13.93
CA ALA A 73 2.06 6.00 13.20
C ALA A 73 3.32 5.68 12.39
N ILE A 74 4.05 6.70 11.93
CA ILE A 74 5.35 6.54 11.25
C ILE A 74 6.56 6.71 12.20
N GLN A 75 6.32 6.76 13.52
CA GLN A 75 7.33 6.91 14.57
C GLN A 75 8.22 8.15 14.40
N CYS A 76 7.66 9.24 13.86
CA CYS A 76 8.37 10.51 13.70
C CYS A 76 8.25 11.35 14.98
N ILE A 77 9.08 11.01 15.97
CA ILE A 77 9.03 11.56 17.34
C ILE A 77 9.15 13.08 17.35
N ASP A 78 10.06 13.65 16.53
CA ASP A 78 10.27 15.10 16.48
C ASP A 78 9.07 15.85 15.89
N GLY A 79 8.41 15.29 14.87
CA GLY A 79 7.20 15.85 14.29
C GLY A 79 6.01 15.80 15.24
N VAL A 80 5.84 14.68 15.95
CA VAL A 80 4.84 14.54 17.02
C VAL A 80 5.08 15.56 18.13
N LYS A 81 6.33 15.74 18.56
CA LYS A 81 6.68 16.71 19.61
C LYS A 81 6.35 18.14 19.19
N LEU A 82 6.76 18.54 17.98
CA LEU A 82 6.50 19.86 17.42
C LEU A 82 5.00 20.18 17.36
N LEU A 83 4.19 19.26 16.82
CA LEU A 83 2.75 19.44 16.72
C LEU A 83 2.04 19.48 18.08
N ASN A 84 2.49 18.68 19.04
CA ASN A 84 1.96 18.70 20.41
C ASN A 84 2.28 20.02 21.14
N GLU A 85 3.44 20.62 20.89
CA GLU A 85 3.80 21.93 21.43
C GLU A 85 2.88 23.04 20.86
N HIS A 86 2.61 22.99 19.56
CA HIS A 86 1.68 23.92 18.93
C HIS A 86 0.21 23.72 19.38
N MET A 87 -0.23 22.47 19.56
CA MET A 87 -1.55 22.15 20.11
C MET A 87 -1.78 22.79 21.48
N LYS A 88 -0.78 22.71 22.37
CA LYS A 88 -0.82 23.35 23.69
C LYS A 88 -0.89 24.87 23.59
N TRP A 89 -0.19 25.47 22.61
CA TRP A 89 -0.27 26.90 22.36
C TRP A 89 -1.67 27.34 21.90
N MET A 90 -2.31 26.60 20.99
CA MET A 90 -3.69 26.88 20.56
C MET A 90 -4.69 26.78 21.70
N GLN A 91 -4.55 25.78 22.58
CA GLN A 91 -5.44 25.59 23.74
C GLN A 91 -5.26 26.67 24.82
N SER A 92 -4.09 27.31 24.88
CA SER A 92 -3.78 28.36 25.86
C SER A 92 -4.07 29.79 25.35
N ASN A 93 -4.38 29.98 24.06
CA ASN A 93 -4.71 31.28 23.46
C ASN A 93 -6.10 31.28 22.78
N PRO A 94 -7.20 31.57 23.51
CA PRO A 94 -8.57 31.34 23.06
C PRO A 94 -9.14 32.33 22.02
N MET A 95 -8.32 33.06 21.27
CA MET A 95 -8.81 34.01 20.25
C MET A 95 -9.31 33.35 18.94
N HIS A 96 -9.11 32.03 18.74
CA HIS A 96 -9.40 31.34 17.48
C HIS A 96 -10.48 30.24 17.55
N LYS A 97 -11.54 30.43 18.36
CA LYS A 97 -12.72 29.54 18.29
C LYS A 97 -13.63 29.89 17.12
N SER A 98 -13.33 29.38 15.92
CA SER A 98 -14.34 29.20 14.88
C SER A 98 -15.17 27.97 15.22
N THR A 99 -16.44 28.21 15.55
CA THR A 99 -17.49 27.23 15.82
C THR A 99 -17.65 26.20 14.71
N GLN A 100 -17.28 24.94 14.97
CA GLN A 100 -18.04 23.75 14.58
C GLN A 100 -17.87 22.66 15.65
N ASN A 101 -18.89 22.53 16.49
CA ASN A 101 -19.07 21.41 17.41
C ASN A 101 -19.46 20.16 16.62
N LEU A 102 -18.65 19.12 16.66
CA LEU A 102 -19.10 17.73 16.70
C LEU A 102 -18.00 16.91 17.41
N SER A 103 -18.33 16.40 18.58
CA SER A 103 -17.47 15.57 19.43
C SER A 103 -17.09 14.24 18.75
N PRO A 104 -15.83 13.78 18.83
CA PRO A 104 -15.46 12.47 18.31
C PRO A 104 -15.85 11.37 19.31
N ILE A 105 -16.78 10.52 18.87
CA ILE A 105 -16.93 9.16 19.39
C ILE A 105 -15.73 8.39 18.85
N VAL A 106 -14.96 7.78 19.76
CA VAL A 106 -13.93 6.78 19.42
C VAL A 106 -14.64 5.45 19.17
N PRO A 107 -14.38 4.73 18.07
CA PRO A 107 -14.60 3.29 18.05
C PRO A 107 -13.31 2.51 17.86
N SER A 108 -13.16 1.53 18.74
CA SER A 108 -12.24 0.40 18.70
C SER A 108 -12.34 -0.41 17.41
N PHE A 109 -11.19 -0.94 16.97
CA PHE A 109 -11.00 -1.96 15.94
C PHE A 109 -12.11 -3.03 15.85
N ILE A 110 -12.79 -3.13 14.70
CA ILE A 110 -13.49 -4.33 14.20
C ILE A 110 -13.31 -4.40 12.66
N ASP A 111 -12.84 -5.55 12.16
CA ASP A 111 -12.63 -5.94 10.75
C ASP A 111 -13.93 -6.47 10.11
N GLN A 112 -14.73 -5.61 9.49
CA GLN A 112 -15.83 -6.02 8.59
C GLN A 112 -15.95 -4.99 7.46
N VAL A 113 -15.88 -5.45 6.21
CA VAL A 113 -16.28 -4.63 5.05
C VAL A 113 -17.60 -5.21 4.54
N ILE A 114 -18.67 -4.45 4.75
CA ILE A 114 -19.97 -4.73 4.14
C ILE A 114 -19.95 -4.03 2.78
N MET A 115 -19.93 -4.81 1.70
CA MET A 115 -20.12 -4.29 0.35
C MET A 115 -21.59 -4.52 -0.04
N ASP A 116 -22.39 -3.46 0.02
CA ASP A 116 -23.75 -3.49 -0.49
C ASP A 116 -23.70 -3.35 -2.03
N GLN A 117 -24.06 -4.43 -2.74
CA GLN A 117 -24.41 -4.34 -4.15
C GLN A 117 -25.88 -3.96 -4.27
N GLU A 118 -26.16 -2.73 -4.70
CA GLU A 118 -27.51 -2.31 -5.09
C GLU A 118 -27.84 -2.84 -6.49
N ASP A 119 -28.18 -4.13 -6.57
CA ASP A 119 -28.84 -4.66 -7.75
C ASP A 119 -30.36 -4.63 -7.55
N LYS A 120 -31.09 -3.97 -8.46
CA LYS A 120 -32.51 -3.57 -8.26
C LYS A 120 -33.52 -4.71 -8.12
N ASN A 121 -33.09 -5.97 -8.11
CA ASN A 121 -33.96 -7.13 -7.95
C ASN A 121 -33.45 -8.23 -7.01
N SER A 122 -32.30 -8.06 -6.34
CA SER A 122 -31.80 -9.02 -5.34
C SER A 122 -30.66 -8.39 -4.54
N THR A 123 -30.91 -7.94 -3.31
CA THR A 123 -29.83 -7.51 -2.39
C THR A 123 -29.13 -8.75 -1.85
N GLN A 124 -28.13 -9.25 -2.57
CA GLN A 124 -27.19 -10.23 -2.04
C GLN A 124 -26.02 -9.46 -1.43
N THR A 125 -26.06 -9.27 -0.11
CA THR A 125 -24.97 -8.65 0.64
C THR A 125 -23.80 -9.62 0.69
N CYS A 126 -22.70 -9.30 -0.02
CA CYS A 126 -21.48 -10.06 0.11
C CYS A 126 -20.70 -9.56 1.34
N ILE A 127 -20.55 -10.43 2.33
CA ILE A 127 -19.74 -10.15 3.52
C ILE A 127 -18.37 -10.75 3.28
N ILE A 128 -17.36 -9.87 3.17
CA ILE A 128 -15.97 -10.25 3.00
C ILE A 128 -15.21 -9.90 4.27
N PHE A 129 -14.64 -10.92 4.91
CA PHE A 129 -13.65 -10.73 5.96
C PHE A 129 -12.28 -10.63 5.33
N ILE A 130 -11.59 -9.52 5.58
CA ILE A 130 -10.26 -9.25 5.03
C ILE A 130 -9.23 -9.44 6.14
N LYS A 131 -8.17 -10.19 5.83
CA LYS A 131 -7.04 -10.39 6.72
C LYS A 131 -5.74 -10.02 6.02
N ALA A 132 -5.00 -9.09 6.60
CA ALA A 132 -3.67 -8.76 6.12
C ALA A 132 -2.69 -9.89 6.50
N GLY A 133 -1.96 -10.40 5.50
CA GLY A 133 -0.88 -11.36 5.69
C GLY A 133 0.40 -10.71 6.22
N GLN A 134 1.45 -11.51 6.38
CA GLN A 134 2.78 -11.06 6.72
C GLN A 134 3.45 -10.34 5.55
N LYS A 135 4.33 -9.40 5.88
CA LYS A 135 5.21 -8.74 4.91
C LYS A 135 6.47 -9.59 4.74
N PHE A 136 6.68 -10.14 3.56
CA PHE A 136 7.87 -10.89 3.20
C PHE A 136 8.84 -9.98 2.46
N GLY A 137 10.08 -9.85 2.93
CA GLY A 137 11.12 -9.03 2.30
C GLY A 137 11.41 -7.70 3.03
N GLY A 138 12.04 -6.77 2.32
CA GLY A 138 12.62 -5.54 2.87
C GLY A 138 11.79 -4.29 2.61
N THR A 139 12.13 -3.16 3.23
CA THR A 139 11.39 -1.89 3.05
C THR A 139 11.87 -1.04 1.86
N SER A 140 12.84 -1.54 1.09
CA SER A 140 13.34 -0.89 -0.12
C SER A 140 12.30 -0.89 -1.24
N GLY A 141 12.44 0.05 -2.17
CA GLY A 141 11.60 0.15 -3.36
C GLY A 141 10.33 0.96 -3.18
N ASP A 142 9.68 1.21 -4.32
CA ASP A 142 8.44 1.96 -4.44
C ASP A 142 7.27 1.05 -4.06
N TYR A 143 6.30 1.61 -3.34
CA TYR A 143 5.15 0.83 -2.86
C TYR A 143 4.12 0.65 -3.98
N PHE A 144 3.57 -0.56 -4.09
CA PHE A 144 2.42 -0.87 -4.94
C PHE A 144 1.32 -1.56 -4.15
N ASP A 145 0.09 -1.40 -4.60
CA ASP A 145 -1.11 -1.93 -3.96
C ASP A 145 -2.20 -2.16 -4.99
N ASP A 146 -2.43 -3.44 -5.30
CA ASP A 146 -3.34 -3.84 -6.36
C ASP A 146 -4.82 -3.65 -5.98
N SER A 147 -5.14 -3.34 -4.71
CA SER A 147 -6.51 -3.00 -4.33
C SER A 147 -6.99 -1.67 -4.91
N PHE A 148 -6.08 -0.83 -5.43
CA PHE A 148 -6.42 0.42 -6.11
C PHE A 148 -6.58 0.28 -7.63
N LEU A 149 -6.59 -0.95 -8.15
CA LEU A 149 -6.89 -1.17 -9.56
C LEU A 149 -8.33 -0.70 -9.89
N PRO A 150 -8.56 -0.14 -11.09
CA PRO A 150 -9.90 0.26 -11.50
C PRO A 150 -10.88 -0.91 -11.45
N ASP A 151 -12.11 -0.67 -10.99
CA ASP A 151 -13.18 -1.66 -10.92
C ASP A 151 -12.90 -2.89 -10.04
N PHE A 152 -11.91 -2.78 -9.13
CA PHE A 152 -11.54 -3.86 -8.21
C PHE A 152 -12.60 -4.05 -7.10
N THR A 153 -13.64 -4.82 -7.41
CA THR A 153 -14.74 -5.17 -6.49
C THR A 153 -14.91 -6.68 -6.40
N CYS A 154 -14.82 -7.25 -5.19
CA CYS A 154 -14.97 -8.70 -4.98
C CYS A 154 -14.02 -9.60 -5.80
N HIS A 155 -12.92 -9.04 -6.31
CA HIS A 155 -11.95 -9.79 -7.10
C HIS A 155 -11.00 -10.59 -6.19
N HIS A 156 -10.57 -11.74 -6.66
CA HIS A 156 -9.58 -12.59 -6.00
C HIS A 156 -8.46 -12.91 -6.98
N LEU A 157 -7.28 -13.24 -6.45
CA LEU A 157 -6.13 -13.59 -7.27
C LEU A 157 -6.42 -14.90 -8.04
N SER A 158 -6.36 -14.83 -9.36
CA SER A 158 -6.74 -15.91 -10.28
C SER A 158 -5.57 -16.37 -11.16
N GLY A 159 -4.49 -15.58 -11.24
CA GLY A 159 -3.37 -15.92 -12.08
C GLY A 159 -2.13 -15.11 -11.79
N ILE A 160 -1.03 -15.56 -12.40
CA ILE A 160 0.26 -14.90 -12.34
C ILE A 160 0.96 -15.01 -13.69
N THR A 161 1.49 -13.87 -14.11
CA THR A 161 2.47 -13.77 -15.17
C THR A 161 3.83 -13.44 -14.56
N THR A 162 4.80 -14.31 -14.79
CA THR A 162 6.19 -14.13 -14.38
C THR A 162 7.04 -13.68 -15.56
N TYR A 163 7.79 -12.61 -15.36
CA TYR A 163 8.76 -12.06 -16.29
C TYR A 163 10.16 -12.31 -15.73
N ARG A 164 11.07 -12.83 -16.56
CA ARG A 164 12.44 -13.16 -16.15
C ARG A 164 13.49 -12.66 -17.13
N ASN A 165 14.57 -12.11 -16.59
CA ASN A 165 15.77 -11.72 -17.33
C ASN A 165 16.93 -12.73 -17.15
N ASP A 166 18.06 -12.49 -17.84
CA ASP A 166 19.26 -13.34 -17.78
C ASP A 166 19.87 -13.45 -16.37
N ASP A 167 19.65 -12.45 -15.53
CA ASP A 167 20.10 -12.41 -14.13
C ASP A 167 19.17 -13.17 -13.17
N ARG A 168 18.16 -13.87 -13.71
CA ARG A 168 17.11 -14.57 -12.95
C ARG A 168 16.34 -13.65 -12.00
N MET A 169 16.28 -12.36 -12.30
CA MET A 169 15.37 -11.44 -11.62
C MET A 169 13.96 -11.73 -12.13
N GLU A 170 13.01 -11.74 -11.20
CA GLU A 170 11.61 -11.99 -11.49
C GLU A 170 10.81 -10.72 -11.22
N SER A 171 9.95 -10.41 -12.17
CA SER A 171 8.92 -9.38 -12.06
C SER A 171 7.57 -10.09 -12.23
N TYR A 172 6.54 -9.59 -11.56
CA TYR A 172 5.25 -10.27 -11.50
C TYR A 172 4.14 -9.33 -11.96
N GLU A 173 3.19 -9.91 -12.67
CA GLU A 173 1.91 -9.32 -13.00
C GLU A 173 0.85 -10.30 -12.52
N PHE A 174 -0.13 -9.79 -11.81
CA PHE A 174 -1.15 -10.58 -11.13
C PHE A 174 -2.47 -10.44 -11.88
N SER A 175 -3.11 -11.58 -12.16
CA SER A 175 -4.43 -11.63 -12.76
C SER A 175 -5.46 -11.82 -11.65
N TYR A 176 -6.55 -11.10 -11.73
CA TYR A 176 -7.65 -11.12 -10.77
C TYR A 176 -8.96 -11.39 -11.48
N SER A 177 -9.81 -12.23 -10.89
CA SER A 177 -11.15 -12.51 -11.39
C SER A 177 -12.19 -12.31 -10.29
N SER A 178 -13.46 -12.19 -10.67
CA SER A 178 -14.59 -12.18 -9.75
C SER A 178 -15.39 -13.47 -9.91
N ASP A 179 -16.10 -13.87 -8.85
CA ASP A 179 -17.12 -14.93 -8.92
C ASP A 179 -18.40 -14.46 -9.62
N ASP A 180 -18.59 -13.14 -9.73
CA ASP A 180 -19.72 -12.52 -10.39
C ASP A 180 -19.43 -12.31 -11.88
N ASP A 181 -20.31 -12.84 -12.73
CA ASP A 181 -20.27 -12.69 -14.19
C ASP A 181 -20.30 -11.22 -14.65
N ASN A 182 -20.71 -10.29 -13.78
CA ASN A 182 -20.77 -8.87 -14.09
C ASN A 182 -19.42 -8.14 -14.04
N HIS A 183 -18.37 -8.79 -13.53
CA HIS A 183 -17.05 -8.15 -13.37
C HIS A 183 -16.04 -8.78 -14.33
N ASN A 184 -15.37 -7.92 -15.11
CA ASN A 184 -14.33 -8.35 -16.03
C ASN A 184 -13.05 -8.71 -15.25
N PRO A 185 -12.28 -9.73 -15.69
CA PRO A 185 -10.95 -9.97 -15.15
C PRO A 185 -10.07 -8.72 -15.24
N ILE A 186 -9.25 -8.51 -14.22
CA ILE A 186 -8.35 -7.36 -14.09
C ILE A 186 -6.92 -7.87 -14.01
N GLU A 187 -6.01 -7.24 -14.75
CA GLU A 187 -4.58 -7.49 -14.63
C GLU A 187 -3.93 -6.31 -13.89
N SER A 188 -3.00 -6.60 -12.98
CA SER A 188 -2.14 -5.56 -12.42
C SER A 188 -1.22 -5.00 -13.50
N GLN A 189 -0.60 -3.86 -13.24
CA GLN A 189 0.63 -3.53 -13.97
C GLN A 189 1.71 -4.57 -13.66
N THR A 190 2.69 -4.73 -14.54
CA THR A 190 3.90 -5.48 -14.21
C THR A 190 4.63 -4.75 -13.09
N HIS A 191 4.78 -5.41 -11.95
CA HIS A 191 5.56 -4.91 -10.83
C HIS A 191 7.02 -5.25 -11.11
N ASP A 192 7.83 -4.21 -11.34
CA ASP A 192 9.28 -4.24 -11.64
C ASP A 192 9.68 -4.26 -13.15
N ASN A 193 10.86 -4.81 -13.50
CA ASN A 193 11.61 -4.59 -14.73
C ASN A 193 11.06 -5.40 -15.90
N GLN A 194 10.49 -4.69 -16.86
CA GLN A 194 9.90 -5.25 -18.09
C GLN A 194 10.93 -5.72 -19.13
N ASN A 195 12.24 -5.58 -18.89
CA ASN A 195 13.31 -6.04 -19.80
C ASN A 195 13.49 -7.58 -19.77
N ALA A 196 12.41 -8.32 -19.53
CA ALA A 196 12.43 -9.76 -19.45
C ALA A 196 12.60 -10.43 -20.82
N ILE A 197 13.32 -11.53 -20.81
CA ILE A 197 13.61 -12.38 -21.96
C ILE A 197 12.64 -13.57 -21.99
N ILE A 198 12.14 -13.98 -20.82
CA ILE A 198 11.20 -15.09 -20.66
C ILE A 198 9.94 -14.57 -19.98
N LYS A 199 8.78 -14.74 -20.64
CA LYS A 199 7.45 -14.52 -20.06
C LYS A 199 6.80 -15.89 -19.84
N THR A 200 6.25 -16.13 -18.66
CA THR A 200 5.45 -17.32 -18.40
C THR A 200 4.18 -16.97 -17.65
N GLN A 201 3.04 -17.34 -18.22
CA GLN A 201 1.72 -17.09 -17.64
C GLN A 201 1.13 -18.38 -17.11
N PHE A 202 0.43 -18.27 -15.99
CA PHE A 202 -0.35 -19.35 -15.39
C PHE A 202 -1.65 -18.80 -14.83
N GLU A 203 -2.76 -19.39 -15.25
CA GLU A 203 -4.10 -19.05 -14.77
C GLU A 203 -4.71 -20.28 -14.07
N PHE A 204 -5.37 -20.03 -12.94
CA PHE A 204 -6.23 -21.00 -12.27
C PHE A 204 -7.60 -21.04 -12.95
N ASP A 205 -8.35 -22.14 -12.75
CA ASP A 205 -9.71 -22.20 -13.29
C ASP A 205 -10.64 -21.24 -12.53
N ASN A 206 -11.73 -20.77 -13.14
CA ASN A 206 -12.61 -19.76 -12.55
C ASN A 206 -13.20 -20.15 -11.18
N ASP A 207 -13.36 -21.44 -10.91
CA ASP A 207 -13.87 -21.97 -9.64
C ASP A 207 -12.76 -22.44 -8.68
N GLU A 208 -11.50 -22.15 -9.01
CA GLU A 208 -10.35 -22.35 -8.13
C GLU A 208 -9.98 -21.06 -7.42
N LYS A 209 -9.69 -21.17 -6.13
CA LYS A 209 -9.20 -20.05 -5.32
C LYS A 209 -7.84 -20.40 -4.76
N ILE A 210 -6.97 -19.42 -4.59
CA ILE A 210 -5.65 -19.62 -4.02
C ILE A 210 -5.76 -19.65 -2.50
N GLU A 211 -5.44 -20.78 -1.86
CA GLU A 211 -5.56 -20.99 -0.41
C GLU A 211 -4.21 -20.92 0.33
N ARG A 212 -3.11 -20.97 -0.43
CA ARG A 212 -1.76 -20.99 0.13
C ARG A 212 -0.76 -20.39 -0.85
N VAL A 213 0.17 -19.63 -0.29
CA VAL A 213 1.31 -19.05 -1.01
C VAL A 213 2.60 -19.58 -0.41
N GLU A 214 3.54 -19.96 -1.27
CA GLU A 214 4.92 -20.23 -0.90
C GLU A 214 5.84 -19.35 -1.75
N GLY A 215 6.93 -18.87 -1.17
CA GLY A 215 7.95 -18.18 -1.94
C GLY A 215 9.32 -18.30 -1.30
N GLN A 216 10.34 -17.75 -1.96
CA GLN A 216 11.66 -17.62 -1.35
C GLN A 216 12.13 -16.17 -1.36
N LEU A 217 13.02 -15.84 -0.45
CA LEU A 217 13.68 -14.55 -0.40
C LEU A 217 15.17 -14.73 -0.14
N ILE A 218 15.97 -13.89 -0.79
CA ILE A 218 17.40 -13.77 -0.50
C ILE A 218 17.69 -12.37 -0.01
N ASN A 219 18.68 -12.27 0.87
CA ASN A 219 19.25 -10.99 1.26
C ASN A 219 20.53 -10.77 0.45
N GLU A 220 20.57 -9.68 -0.29
CA GLU A 220 21.70 -9.27 -1.11
C GLU A 220 22.34 -8.01 -0.52
N ASN A 221 23.66 -7.93 -0.62
CA ASN A 221 24.43 -6.76 -0.24
C ASN A 221 24.78 -6.00 -1.52
N ILE A 222 24.22 -4.79 -1.69
CA ILE A 222 24.57 -3.91 -2.79
C ILE A 222 25.65 -2.96 -2.30
N VAL A 223 26.83 -3.06 -2.90
CA VAL A 223 27.94 -2.13 -2.67
C VAL A 223 27.91 -1.06 -3.76
N PHE A 224 27.60 0.17 -3.36
CA PHE A 224 27.64 1.32 -4.27
C PHE A 224 29.08 1.74 -4.57
N PRO A 225 29.33 2.47 -5.68
CA PRO A 225 30.66 2.96 -6.05
C PRO A 225 31.34 3.84 -4.99
N ASN A 226 30.57 4.45 -4.10
CA ASN A 226 31.06 5.24 -2.97
C ASN A 226 31.45 4.39 -1.74
N GLY A 227 31.40 3.06 -1.84
CA GLY A 227 31.69 2.11 -0.77
C GLY A 227 30.54 1.86 0.22
N THR A 228 29.39 2.50 0.05
CA THR A 228 28.20 2.25 0.88
C THR A 228 27.68 0.85 0.59
N ASN A 229 27.47 0.05 1.63
CA ASN A 229 26.86 -1.26 1.51
C ASN A 229 25.44 -1.20 2.08
N ILE A 230 24.44 -1.50 1.25
CA ILE A 230 23.06 -1.69 1.71
C ILE A 230 22.70 -3.16 1.64
N THR A 231 22.11 -3.68 2.71
CA THR A 231 21.46 -4.99 2.68
C THR A 231 20.02 -4.79 2.24
N THR A 232 19.61 -5.53 1.23
CA THR A 232 18.27 -5.48 0.65
C THR A 232 17.77 -6.90 0.43
N SER A 233 16.45 -7.07 0.45
CA SER A 233 15.82 -8.36 0.19
C SER A 233 15.29 -8.38 -1.23
N ARG A 234 15.38 -9.55 -1.85
CA ARG A 234 14.80 -9.86 -3.15
C ARG A 234 13.94 -11.10 -3.02
N ILE A 235 12.69 -11.01 -3.45
CA ILE A 235 11.81 -12.16 -3.59
C ILE A 235 12.24 -12.94 -4.82
N THR A 236 12.42 -14.25 -4.65
CA THR A 236 12.84 -15.18 -5.70
C THR A 236 11.95 -16.40 -5.66
N GLY A 237 11.20 -16.65 -6.74
CA GLY A 237 10.27 -17.77 -6.79
C GLY A 237 9.02 -17.51 -5.96
N LEU A 238 7.88 -17.58 -6.62
CA LEU A 238 6.57 -17.53 -6.01
C LEU A 238 5.74 -18.70 -6.54
N GLN A 239 5.06 -19.39 -5.65
CA GLN A 239 4.20 -20.52 -5.97
C GLN A 239 2.87 -20.39 -5.23
N PHE A 240 1.79 -20.53 -5.97
CA PHE A 240 0.43 -20.49 -5.48
C PHE A 240 -0.19 -21.88 -5.50
N PHE A 241 -1.00 -22.20 -4.50
CA PHE A 241 -1.72 -23.46 -4.40
C PHE A 241 -3.21 -23.19 -4.30
N SER A 242 -3.99 -23.86 -5.15
CA SER A 242 -5.44 -23.70 -5.17
C SER A 242 -6.16 -24.68 -4.27
N THR A 243 -7.40 -24.34 -3.93
CA THR A 243 -8.37 -25.18 -3.19
C THR A 243 -8.66 -26.53 -3.82
N LYS A 244 -8.31 -26.73 -5.11
CA LYS A 244 -8.42 -28.01 -5.82
C LYS A 244 -7.11 -28.80 -5.90
N GLY A 245 -6.05 -28.31 -5.24
CA GLY A 245 -4.75 -28.97 -5.21
C GLY A 245 -3.88 -28.72 -6.45
N ARG A 246 -4.25 -27.80 -7.35
CA ARG A 246 -3.33 -27.32 -8.41
C ARG A 246 -2.32 -26.38 -7.80
N ALA A 247 -1.10 -26.39 -8.35
CA ALA A 247 -0.07 -25.43 -8.00
C ALA A 247 0.38 -24.69 -9.25
N SER A 248 0.62 -23.38 -9.12
CA SER A 248 1.34 -22.65 -10.16
C SER A 248 2.75 -23.23 -10.29
N PRO A 249 3.42 -23.10 -11.45
CA PRO A 249 4.79 -23.54 -11.56
C PRO A 249 5.70 -22.74 -10.62
N SER A 250 6.62 -23.42 -9.95
CA SER A 250 7.73 -22.76 -9.26
C SER A 250 8.86 -22.55 -10.27
N TYR A 251 9.05 -21.31 -10.73
CA TYR A 251 9.93 -21.06 -11.86
C TYR A 251 11.42 -21.09 -11.50
N ASN A 252 11.79 -20.97 -10.22
CA ASN A 252 13.17 -21.02 -9.75
C ASN A 252 13.37 -22.12 -8.70
N GLY A 253 14.46 -22.88 -8.85
CA GLY A 253 14.93 -23.80 -7.82
C GLY A 253 15.32 -23.01 -6.56
N ARG A 254 15.10 -23.63 -5.41
CA ARG A 254 15.25 -23.08 -4.05
C ARG A 254 16.56 -22.31 -3.85
N LEU A 255 16.52 -20.99 -3.92
CA LEU A 255 17.60 -20.14 -3.44
C LEU A 255 17.02 -19.18 -2.41
N GLY A 256 17.58 -19.20 -1.20
CA GLY A 256 17.17 -18.33 -0.10
C GLY A 256 16.29 -18.99 0.96
N GLU A 257 15.83 -18.14 1.86
CA GLU A 257 14.91 -18.48 2.93
C GLU A 257 13.50 -18.65 2.35
N THR A 258 12.86 -19.77 2.67
CA THR A 258 11.49 -20.05 2.23
C THR A 258 10.50 -19.39 3.18
N PHE A 259 9.44 -18.80 2.62
CA PHE A 259 8.27 -18.38 3.38
C PHE A 259 7.01 -19.10 2.88
N THR A 260 6.05 -19.26 3.79
CA THR A 260 4.76 -19.88 3.50
C THR A 260 3.69 -19.13 4.27
N GLU A 261 2.55 -18.90 3.63
CA GLU A 261 1.38 -18.32 4.27
C GLU A 261 0.10 -18.99 3.80
N ASN A 262 -0.76 -19.30 4.77
CA ASN A 262 -2.13 -19.76 4.56
C ASN A 262 -2.95 -19.46 5.81
N PHE A 263 -4.25 -19.21 5.63
CA PHE A 263 -5.20 -19.09 6.73
C PHE A 263 -6.41 -19.98 6.46
N ASP A 264 -6.81 -20.77 7.45
CA ASP A 264 -7.92 -21.73 7.29
C ASP A 264 -9.23 -21.02 6.92
N GLY A 265 -9.84 -21.46 5.81
CA GLY A 265 -11.05 -20.86 5.24
C GLY A 265 -10.85 -19.50 4.55
N TYR A 266 -9.61 -19.08 4.28
CA TYR A 266 -9.32 -17.86 3.52
C TYR A 266 -8.68 -18.18 2.17
N THR A 267 -8.86 -17.26 1.23
CA THR A 267 -8.25 -17.28 -0.10
C THR A 267 -7.56 -15.96 -0.39
N VAL A 268 -6.60 -15.93 -1.31
CA VAL A 268 -5.86 -14.70 -1.65
C VAL A 268 -6.76 -13.76 -2.45
N GLY A 269 -6.99 -12.56 -1.91
CA GLY A 269 -7.71 -11.47 -2.55
C GLY A 269 -6.81 -10.66 -3.47
N PHE A 270 -5.90 -9.89 -2.88
CA PHE A 270 -4.97 -9.02 -3.62
C PHE A 270 -3.56 -9.00 -3.04
N VAL A 271 -2.64 -8.44 -3.81
CA VAL A 271 -1.22 -8.32 -3.45
C VAL A 271 -0.85 -6.85 -3.28
N THR A 272 -0.05 -6.59 -2.26
CA THR A 272 0.66 -5.32 -2.10
C THR A 272 2.14 -5.61 -1.93
N GLY A 273 2.99 -4.60 -2.13
CA GLY A 273 4.41 -4.85 -2.00
C GLY A 273 5.27 -3.64 -2.27
N ARG A 274 6.54 -3.92 -2.49
CA ARG A 274 7.53 -2.92 -2.88
C ARG A 274 8.44 -3.47 -3.96
N SER A 275 8.73 -2.66 -4.97
CA SER A 275 9.61 -3.05 -6.07
C SER A 275 10.48 -1.89 -6.54
N ASN A 276 11.60 -2.21 -7.18
CA ASN A 276 12.43 -1.22 -7.86
C ASN A 276 13.16 -1.75 -9.10
N HIS A 277 14.15 -2.62 -8.91
CA HIS A 277 14.88 -3.36 -9.95
C HIS A 277 14.59 -4.88 -9.85
N TYR A 278 13.89 -5.26 -8.78
CA TYR A 278 13.30 -6.56 -8.49
C TYR A 278 12.21 -6.35 -7.43
N ILE A 279 11.44 -7.39 -7.14
CA ILE A 279 10.46 -7.38 -6.04
C ILE A 279 11.19 -7.44 -4.70
N ASN A 280 11.10 -6.37 -3.92
CA ASN A 280 11.73 -6.26 -2.60
C ASN A 280 10.86 -6.80 -1.47
N GLN A 281 9.54 -6.66 -1.63
CA GLN A 281 8.57 -7.04 -0.62
C GLN A 281 7.25 -7.49 -1.25
N LEU A 282 6.61 -8.47 -0.63
CA LEU A 282 5.22 -8.84 -0.91
C LEU A 282 4.43 -8.98 0.40
N GLN A 283 3.16 -8.62 0.35
CA GLN A 283 2.17 -8.91 1.38
C GLN A 283 0.86 -9.31 0.69
N PHE A 284 0.32 -10.44 1.10
CA PHE A 284 -0.93 -10.98 0.57
C PHE A 284 -2.09 -10.57 1.47
N PHE A 285 -3.19 -10.12 0.88
CA PHE A 285 -4.43 -9.88 1.59
C PHE A 285 -5.40 -11.01 1.32
N TRP A 286 -6.00 -11.51 2.38
CA TRP A 286 -6.74 -12.76 2.39
C TRP A 286 -8.21 -12.49 2.64
N TYR A 287 -9.08 -13.09 1.84
CA TYR A 287 -10.52 -12.99 1.93
C TYR A 287 -11.13 -14.25 2.49
N ARG A 288 -12.13 -14.09 3.34
CA ARG A 288 -13.07 -15.14 3.68
C ARG A 288 -14.46 -14.65 3.36
N THR A 289 -15.12 -15.32 2.45
CA THR A 289 -16.49 -15.03 2.03
C THR A 289 -17.45 -15.93 2.81
N GLU A 290 -18.42 -15.32 3.51
CA GLU A 290 -19.50 -16.11 4.17
C GLU A 290 -20.64 -16.44 3.21
N ASN A 291 -20.80 -15.65 2.15
CA ASN A 291 -21.76 -15.86 1.05
C ASN A 291 -21.04 -15.73 -0.29
N LYS A 292 -21.62 -16.30 -1.36
CA LYS A 292 -21.17 -15.98 -2.72
C LYS A 292 -21.37 -14.49 -2.96
N CYS A 293 -20.27 -13.80 -3.26
CA CYS A 293 -20.31 -12.73 -4.25
C CYS A 293 -20.49 -13.45 -5.61
#